data_AF-A0A1N6X5Z1-F1
#
_entry.id   AF-A0A1N6X5Z1-F1
#
_cell.length_a   1.000
_cell.length_b   1.000
_cell.length_c   1.000
_cell.angle_alpha   90.00
_cell.angle_beta   90.00
_cell.angle_gamma   90.00
#
_symmetry.space_group_name_H-M   'P 1'
#
loop_
_entity.id
_entity.type
_entity.pdbx_description
1 polymer ?
#
loop_
_entity_poly.entity_id
_entity_poly.type
_entity_poly.pdbx_seq_one_letter_code
_entity_poly.pdbx_strand_id
1 'polypeptide(L)'
;MEKVTSNIRHLRKQAGYTQAQLAEKLEIKRSLVGAYEEGRAEPKLSTLVNVARLFEVSLDELITADLSDPAYKPEPGQAGGGKLRVLAITVDQEDRENIELVPYKASAGYLNGYADPEFIEELPRFRLPTLGSGGTYRAFEISGDSMLPLASGTVIVGRFIEDWSTLKDGTPCIIVSGKEGVVFKRVYNKVKEAATLRLHSDNPLYSPYELPVDDVVEIWEAKSYISSTFPIADISLDKLSSIVLDLQKEMLKLKKA
;
A
#
# COMPACT_ATOMS: atom_id res chain seq x y z
N MET A 1 -23.64 17.73 -20.24
CA MET A 1 -23.05 16.39 -20.46
C MET A 1 -21.99 16.34 -21.58
N GLU A 2 -21.57 17.48 -22.14
CA GLU A 2 -20.54 17.54 -23.21
C GLU A 2 -19.21 16.86 -22.82
N LYS A 3 -18.83 16.94 -21.55
CA LYS A 3 -17.64 16.28 -20.98
C LYS A 3 -17.68 14.75 -21.06
N VAL A 4 -18.84 14.14 -20.86
CA VAL A 4 -18.98 12.66 -20.94
C VAL A 4 -18.66 12.17 -22.35
N THR A 5 -19.16 12.90 -23.36
CA THR A 5 -18.92 12.60 -24.77
C THR A 5 -17.43 12.70 -25.14
N SER A 6 -16.76 13.78 -24.72
CA SER A 6 -15.32 13.96 -24.95
C SER A 6 -14.49 12.92 -24.20
N ASN A 7 -14.83 12.64 -22.94
CA ASN A 7 -14.13 11.68 -22.09
C ASN A 7 -14.22 10.25 -22.64
N ILE A 8 -15.40 9.77 -23.04
CA ILE A 8 -15.54 8.43 -23.66
C ILE A 8 -14.65 8.30 -24.90
N ARG A 9 -14.64 9.33 -25.76
CA ARG A 9 -13.82 9.35 -26.97
C ARG A 9 -12.33 9.39 -26.66
N HIS A 10 -11.94 10.17 -25.66
CA HIS A 10 -10.56 10.31 -25.21
C HIS A 10 -10.04 8.97 -24.66
N LEU A 11 -10.73 8.41 -23.66
CA LEU A 11 -10.39 7.13 -23.03
C LEU A 11 -10.29 5.99 -24.05
N ARG A 12 -11.23 5.93 -25.01
CA ARG A 12 -11.18 4.95 -26.10
C ARG A 12 -9.91 5.06 -26.93
N LYS A 13 -9.53 6.28 -27.32
CA LYS A 13 -8.35 6.54 -28.14
C LYS A 13 -7.06 6.25 -27.36
N GLN A 14 -7.01 6.64 -26.09
CA GLN A 14 -5.89 6.37 -25.19
C GLN A 14 -5.66 4.86 -25.02
N ALA A 15 -6.73 4.07 -24.89
CA ALA A 15 -6.68 2.62 -24.83
C ALA A 15 -6.47 1.93 -26.20
N GLY A 16 -6.38 2.69 -27.31
CA GLY A 16 -6.18 2.16 -28.65
C GLY A 16 -7.36 1.38 -29.24
N TYR A 17 -8.58 1.54 -28.68
CA TYR A 17 -9.75 0.78 -29.11
C TYR A 17 -10.46 1.42 -30.31
N THR A 18 -10.92 0.58 -31.24
CA THR A 18 -11.93 0.98 -32.22
C THR A 18 -13.30 1.11 -31.56
N GLN A 19 -14.24 1.84 -32.20
CA GLN A 19 -15.61 1.93 -31.69
C GLN A 19 -16.29 0.55 -31.61
N ALA A 20 -15.92 -0.39 -32.48
CA ALA A 20 -16.43 -1.76 -32.43
C ALA A 20 -15.91 -2.52 -31.21
N GLN A 21 -14.60 -2.42 -30.93
CA GLN A 21 -13.98 -3.07 -29.75
C GLN A 21 -14.49 -2.48 -28.44
N LEU A 22 -14.69 -1.16 -28.37
CA LEU A 22 -15.30 -0.55 -27.19
C LEU A 22 -16.73 -1.04 -26.99
N ALA A 23 -17.50 -1.15 -28.07
CA ALA A 23 -18.88 -1.63 -28.00
C ALA A 23 -18.96 -3.08 -27.50
N GLU A 24 -18.05 -3.94 -27.97
CA GLU A 24 -17.93 -5.33 -27.50
C GLU A 24 -17.60 -5.40 -26.00
N LYS A 25 -16.61 -4.62 -25.55
CA LYS A 25 -16.20 -4.54 -24.14
C LYS A 25 -17.30 -4.01 -23.21
N LEU A 26 -18.16 -3.13 -23.72
CA LEU A 26 -19.28 -2.54 -22.97
C LEU A 26 -20.60 -3.31 -23.16
N GLU A 27 -20.59 -4.40 -23.93
CA GLU A 27 -21.77 -5.22 -24.28
C GLU A 27 -22.92 -4.40 -24.91
N ILE A 28 -22.58 -3.43 -25.76
CA ILE A 28 -23.54 -2.57 -26.46
C ILE A 28 -23.34 -2.63 -27.97
N LYS A 29 -24.29 -2.07 -28.73
CA LYS A 29 -24.19 -1.98 -30.20
C LYS A 29 -23.14 -0.94 -30.58
N ARG A 30 -22.32 -1.22 -31.60
CA ARG A 30 -21.33 -0.27 -32.17
C ARG A 30 -21.95 1.10 -32.51
N SER A 31 -23.15 1.10 -33.07
CA SER A 31 -23.87 2.33 -33.42
C SER A 31 -24.12 3.25 -32.22
N LEU A 32 -24.26 2.66 -31.03
CA LEU A 32 -24.53 3.36 -29.79
C LEU A 32 -23.27 4.08 -29.28
N VAL A 33 -22.10 3.44 -29.35
CA VAL A 33 -20.81 4.07 -29.06
C VAL A 33 -20.57 5.30 -29.95
N GLY A 34 -20.83 5.17 -31.25
CA GLY A 34 -20.71 6.30 -32.19
C GLY A 34 -21.68 7.44 -31.84
N ALA A 35 -22.92 7.12 -31.48
CA ALA A 35 -23.90 8.12 -31.07
C ALA A 35 -23.50 8.84 -29.77
N TYR A 36 -22.87 8.14 -28.83
CA TYR A 36 -22.33 8.74 -27.60
C TYR A 36 -21.19 9.70 -27.89
N GLU A 37 -20.18 9.29 -28.68
CA GLU A 37 -19.02 10.11 -29.02
C GLU A 37 -19.33 11.35 -29.87
N GLU A 38 -20.48 11.34 -30.56
CA GLU A 38 -20.96 12.45 -31.38
C GLU A 38 -22.01 13.32 -30.64
N GLY A 39 -22.36 12.96 -29.40
CA GLY A 39 -23.38 13.68 -28.62
C GLY A 39 -24.81 13.53 -29.15
N ARG A 40 -25.06 12.55 -30.04
CA ARG A 40 -26.40 12.27 -30.59
C ARG A 40 -27.27 11.46 -29.64
N ALA A 41 -26.67 10.80 -28.65
CA ALA A 41 -27.37 10.04 -27.62
C ALA A 41 -26.64 10.18 -26.28
N GLU A 42 -27.39 10.05 -25.19
CA GLU A 42 -26.83 10.05 -23.84
C GLU A 42 -26.67 8.61 -23.33
N PRO A 43 -25.50 8.24 -22.76
CA PRO A 43 -25.32 6.94 -22.15
C PRO A 43 -26.21 6.77 -20.92
N LYS A 44 -26.80 5.59 -20.75
CA LYS A 44 -27.51 5.26 -19.50
C LYS A 44 -26.52 5.16 -18.36
N LEU A 45 -26.99 5.36 -17.12
CA LEU A 45 -26.16 5.23 -15.93
C LEU A 45 -25.42 3.88 -15.88
N SER A 46 -26.07 2.78 -16.24
CA SER A 46 -25.43 1.47 -16.31
C SER A 46 -24.27 1.43 -17.30
N THR A 47 -24.40 2.08 -18.45
CA THR A 47 -23.32 2.22 -19.44
C THR A 47 -22.19 3.10 -18.92
N LEU A 48 -22.50 4.21 -18.24
CA LEU A 48 -21.50 5.07 -17.61
C LEU A 48 -20.70 4.32 -16.54
N VAL A 49 -21.37 3.52 -15.71
CA VAL A 49 -20.70 2.66 -14.73
C VAL A 49 -19.79 1.64 -15.40
N ASN A 50 -20.22 1.03 -16.50
CA ASN A 50 -19.38 0.08 -17.25
C ASN A 50 -18.17 0.77 -17.91
N VAL A 51 -18.35 1.99 -18.43
CA VAL A 51 -17.25 2.81 -18.96
C VAL A 51 -16.26 3.16 -17.86
N ALA A 52 -16.74 3.67 -16.72
CA ALA A 52 -15.93 4.02 -15.57
C ALA A 52 -15.09 2.82 -15.09
N ARG A 53 -15.70 1.64 -14.96
CA ARG A 53 -15.00 0.40 -14.62
C ARG A 53 -13.99 -0.04 -15.68
N LEU A 54 -14.35 0.04 -16.96
CA LEU A 54 -13.48 -0.41 -18.05
C LEU A 54 -12.19 0.40 -18.14
N PHE A 55 -12.27 1.70 -17.86
CA PHE A 55 -11.14 2.63 -17.96
C PHE A 55 -10.54 3.00 -16.60
N GLU A 56 -10.98 2.33 -15.52
CA GLU A 56 -10.51 2.56 -14.15
C GLU A 56 -10.61 4.03 -13.71
N VAL A 57 -11.63 4.75 -14.18
CA VAL A 57 -11.92 6.14 -13.75
C VAL A 57 -13.14 6.17 -12.85
N SER A 58 -13.25 7.20 -12.02
CA SER A 58 -14.43 7.41 -11.20
C SER A 58 -15.63 7.87 -12.06
N LEU A 59 -16.85 7.54 -11.61
CA LEU A 59 -18.06 8.03 -12.28
C LEU A 59 -18.16 9.56 -12.18
N ASP A 60 -17.68 10.14 -11.08
CA ASP A 60 -17.65 11.59 -10.92
C ASP A 60 -16.69 12.20 -11.94
N GLU A 61 -15.45 11.70 -12.02
CA GLU A 61 -14.44 12.17 -12.97
C GLU A 61 -14.94 12.10 -14.42
N LEU A 62 -15.61 10.99 -14.77
CA LEU A 62 -16.18 10.80 -16.11
C LEU A 62 -17.22 11.88 -16.47
N ILE A 63 -17.90 12.46 -15.48
CA ILE A 63 -19.00 13.41 -15.65
C ILE A 63 -18.56 14.87 -15.44
N THR A 64 -17.73 15.13 -14.44
CA THR A 64 -17.40 16.47 -13.93
C THR A 64 -16.08 17.01 -14.48
N ALA A 65 -15.11 16.13 -14.78
CA ALA A 65 -13.77 16.49 -15.25
C ALA A 65 -13.64 16.46 -16.78
N ASP A 66 -12.64 17.17 -17.31
CA ASP A 66 -12.19 17.00 -18.70
C ASP A 66 -10.92 16.15 -18.70
N LEU A 67 -11.08 14.85 -18.97
CA LEU A 67 -9.98 13.88 -18.94
C LEU A 67 -9.02 14.06 -20.13
N SER A 68 -9.34 14.94 -21.08
CA SER A 68 -8.45 15.25 -22.20
C SER A 68 -7.44 16.35 -21.88
N ASP A 69 -7.61 17.07 -20.76
CA ASP A 69 -6.70 18.11 -20.32
C ASP A 69 -5.43 17.51 -19.68
N PRO A 70 -4.22 17.74 -20.24
CA PRO A 70 -2.98 17.27 -19.64
C PRO A 70 -2.65 17.88 -18.27
N ALA A 71 -3.33 18.96 -17.87
CA ALA A 71 -3.23 19.53 -16.52
C ALA A 71 -4.10 18.79 -15.50
N TYR A 72 -5.05 17.96 -15.95
CA TYR A 72 -5.86 17.14 -15.06
C TYR A 72 -4.98 16.04 -14.43
N LYS A 73 -4.81 16.13 -13.11
CA LYS A 73 -4.24 15.06 -12.30
C LYS A 73 -5.40 14.37 -11.61
N PRO A 74 -5.65 13.07 -11.87
CA PRO A 74 -6.65 12.34 -11.11
C PRO A 74 -6.29 12.45 -9.63
N GLU A 75 -7.27 12.76 -8.79
CA GLU A 75 -7.05 12.73 -7.35
C GLU A 75 -6.71 11.29 -6.96
N PRO A 76 -5.58 11.05 -6.28
CA PRO A 76 -5.22 9.72 -5.84
C PRO A 76 -6.32 9.21 -4.89
N GLY A 77 -7.06 8.19 -5.33
CA GLY A 77 -8.10 7.54 -4.53
C GLY A 77 -9.43 7.27 -5.22
N GLN A 78 -9.66 7.75 -6.45
CA GLN A 78 -10.95 7.55 -7.15
C GLN A 78 -10.90 6.62 -8.36
N ALA A 79 -9.71 6.15 -8.76
CA ALA A 79 -9.52 5.20 -9.84
C ALA A 79 -9.69 3.76 -9.34
N GLY A 80 -10.76 3.09 -9.80
CA GLY A 80 -11.00 1.68 -9.57
C GLY A 80 -12.05 1.40 -8.50
N GLY A 81 -13.12 0.70 -8.89
CA GLY A 81 -14.18 0.22 -8.00
C GLY A 81 -13.76 -0.84 -6.96
N GLY A 82 -12.52 -0.79 -6.47
CA GLY A 82 -12.16 -1.35 -5.17
C GLY A 82 -12.70 -0.43 -4.08
N LYS A 83 -13.15 -0.99 -2.96
CA LYS A 83 -13.68 -0.25 -1.79
C LYS A 83 -12.91 1.06 -1.59
N LEU A 84 -13.60 2.20 -1.64
CA LEU A 84 -13.02 3.50 -1.31
C LEU A 84 -12.31 3.37 0.05
N ARG A 85 -10.98 3.48 0.06
CA ARG A 85 -10.17 3.37 1.27
C ARG A 85 -10.03 4.76 1.86
N VAL A 86 -10.98 5.14 2.70
CA VAL A 86 -10.90 6.41 3.43
C VAL A 86 -9.89 6.25 4.55
N LEU A 87 -8.80 7.00 4.47
CA LEU A 87 -7.79 7.09 5.52
C LEU A 87 -8.12 8.30 6.40
N ALA A 88 -8.54 8.06 7.64
CA ALA A 88 -8.66 9.13 8.60
C ALA A 88 -7.26 9.58 9.05
N ILE A 89 -7.02 10.90 9.03
CA ILE A 89 -5.78 11.55 9.48
C ILE A 89 -6.12 12.61 10.51
N THR A 90 -5.22 12.84 11.47
CA THR A 90 -5.37 13.96 12.40
C THR A 90 -4.39 15.07 12.06
N VAL A 91 -4.85 16.32 12.11
CA VAL A 91 -4.03 17.52 11.90
C VAL A 91 -3.97 18.37 13.17
N ASP A 92 -3.10 19.36 13.20
CA ASP A 92 -3.05 20.36 14.27
C ASP A 92 -3.65 21.71 13.87
N GLN A 93 -3.52 22.71 14.75
CA GLN A 93 -4.01 24.07 14.50
C GLN A 93 -3.31 24.76 13.32
N GLU A 94 -2.16 24.24 12.87
CA GLU A 94 -1.40 24.73 11.71
C GLU A 94 -1.60 23.82 10.48
N ASP A 95 -2.63 22.95 10.50
CA ASP A 95 -2.97 22.00 9.42
C ASP A 95 -1.86 21.00 9.08
N ARG A 96 -1.02 20.66 10.07
CA ARG A 96 0.06 19.66 9.91
C ARG A 96 -0.40 18.30 10.40
N GLU A 97 -0.21 17.28 9.57
CA GLU A 97 -0.51 15.89 9.90
C GLU A 97 0.29 15.42 11.13
N ASN A 98 -0.38 14.70 12.04
CA ASN A 98 0.26 13.99 13.13
C ASN A 98 0.58 12.54 12.71
N ILE A 99 1.44 11.89 13.49
CA ILE A 99 1.69 10.45 13.37
C ILE A 99 0.89 9.77 14.48
N GLU A 100 -0.15 9.02 14.12
CA GLU A 100 -0.90 8.20 15.08
C GLU A 100 -0.12 6.92 15.41
N LEU A 101 0.01 6.60 16.68
CA LEU A 101 0.56 5.34 17.17
C LEU A 101 -0.57 4.34 17.36
N VAL A 102 -0.47 3.19 16.71
CA VAL A 102 -1.34 2.03 16.90
C VAL A 102 -0.59 1.03 17.80
N PRO A 103 -0.91 0.96 19.11
CA PRO A 103 -0.34 -0.04 20.00
C PRO A 103 -0.75 -1.45 19.59
N TYR A 104 0.07 -2.45 19.89
CA TYR A 104 -0.21 -3.83 19.50
C TYR A 104 -1.55 -4.34 20.04
N LYS A 105 -1.89 -3.93 21.28
CA LYS A 105 -3.17 -4.26 21.94
C LYS A 105 -4.38 -3.67 21.22
N ALA A 106 -4.19 -2.55 20.51
CA ALA A 106 -5.23 -1.87 19.77
C ALA A 106 -5.31 -2.33 18.31
N SER A 107 -4.37 -3.14 17.80
CA SER A 107 -4.34 -3.58 16.41
C SER A 107 -5.62 -4.32 15.97
N ALA A 108 -6.25 -5.09 16.85
CA ALA A 108 -7.52 -5.76 16.55
C ALA A 108 -8.70 -4.77 16.46
N GLY A 109 -8.70 -3.72 17.29
CA GLY A 109 -9.69 -2.63 17.21
C GLY A 109 -9.47 -1.77 15.96
N TYR A 110 -8.21 -1.48 15.64
CA TYR A 110 -7.81 -0.75 14.45
C TYR A 110 -8.30 -1.44 13.16
N LEU A 111 -8.26 -2.77 13.05
CA LEU A 111 -8.82 -3.47 11.88
C LEU A 111 -10.33 -3.24 11.67
N ASN A 112 -11.07 -2.97 12.74
CA ASN A 112 -12.50 -2.71 12.70
C ASN A 112 -12.84 -1.21 12.61
N GLY A 113 -11.92 -0.33 13.02
CA GLY A 113 -12.10 1.12 13.12
C GLY A 113 -11.05 1.95 12.36
N TYR A 114 -10.30 1.38 11.41
CA TYR A 114 -9.21 2.07 10.70
C TYR A 114 -9.70 3.32 9.93
N ALA A 115 -10.97 3.34 9.55
CA ALA A 115 -11.63 4.45 8.87
C ALA A 115 -12.53 5.28 9.81
N ASP A 116 -12.60 4.96 11.10
CA ASP A 116 -13.41 5.67 12.09
C ASP A 116 -12.61 6.86 12.66
N PRO A 117 -12.99 8.11 12.36
CA PRO A 117 -12.27 9.28 12.84
C PRO A 117 -12.23 9.37 14.37
N GLU A 118 -13.28 8.93 15.06
CA GLU A 118 -13.39 9.00 16.53
C GLU A 118 -12.35 8.08 17.17
N PHE A 119 -12.23 6.85 16.66
CA PHE A 119 -11.21 5.90 17.12
C PHE A 119 -9.78 6.39 16.84
N ILE A 120 -9.54 6.95 15.65
CA ILE A 120 -8.21 7.45 15.25
C ILE A 120 -7.80 8.66 16.10
N GLU A 121 -8.76 9.50 16.52
CA GLU A 121 -8.48 10.67 17.36
C GLU A 121 -8.09 10.29 18.81
N GLU A 122 -8.56 9.15 19.31
CA GLU A 122 -8.17 8.61 20.62
C GLU A 122 -6.74 8.04 20.65
N LEU A 123 -6.14 7.75 19.48
CA LEU A 123 -4.80 7.17 19.41
C LEU A 123 -3.73 8.15 19.91
N PRO A 124 -2.68 7.65 20.60
CA PRO A 124 -1.54 8.49 20.95
C PRO A 124 -0.90 9.07 19.69
N ARG A 125 -0.67 10.38 19.68
CA ARG A 125 -0.11 11.09 18.54
C ARG A 125 1.22 11.74 18.88
N PHE A 126 2.14 11.69 17.93
CA PHE A 126 3.44 12.35 18.06
C PHE A 126 3.90 12.88 16.70
N ARG A 127 5.03 13.59 16.69
CA ARG A 127 5.66 14.06 15.47
C ARG A 127 7.15 13.83 15.47
N LEU A 128 7.67 13.68 14.27
CA LEU A 128 9.08 13.48 13.98
C LEU A 128 9.51 14.58 13.01
N PRO A 129 10.26 15.60 13.46
CA PRO A 129 10.67 16.73 12.63
C PRO A 129 11.47 16.35 11.38
N THR A 130 12.07 15.16 11.36
CA THR A 130 12.93 14.65 10.28
C THR A 130 12.16 13.99 9.14
N LEU A 131 10.87 13.68 9.33
CA LEU A 131 10.02 13.11 8.30
C LEU A 131 9.43 14.27 7.48
N GLY A 132 9.79 14.34 6.20
CA GLY A 132 9.37 15.43 5.32
C GLY A 132 7.85 15.52 5.18
N SER A 133 7.36 16.74 4.92
CA SER A 133 5.94 17.13 4.85
C SER A 133 5.15 16.61 3.63
N GLY A 134 5.65 15.57 2.96
CA GLY A 134 5.16 15.12 1.65
C GLY A 134 4.48 13.74 1.66
N GLY A 135 3.86 13.33 2.75
CA GLY A 135 3.08 12.09 2.82
C GLY A 135 2.50 11.81 4.20
N THR A 136 1.49 10.95 4.24
CA THR A 136 0.84 10.53 5.49
C THR A 136 1.63 9.43 6.19
N TYR A 137 1.75 9.55 7.51
CA TYR A 137 2.52 8.63 8.33
C TYR A 137 1.69 8.06 9.47
N ARG A 138 1.92 6.79 9.78
CA ARG A 138 1.34 6.10 10.93
C ARG A 138 2.39 5.22 11.57
N ALA A 139 2.33 5.08 12.88
CA ALA A 139 3.25 4.27 13.64
C ALA A 139 2.53 3.03 14.18
N PHE A 140 3.17 1.88 14.10
CA PHE A 140 2.59 0.62 14.59
C PHE A 140 3.57 -0.08 15.51
N GLU A 141 3.10 -0.49 16.68
CA GLU A 141 3.88 -1.34 17.57
C GLU A 141 3.83 -2.79 17.09
N ILE A 142 5.00 -3.36 16.79
CA ILE A 142 5.11 -4.75 16.34
C ILE A 142 5.28 -5.69 17.53
N SER A 143 4.72 -6.88 17.41
CA SER A 143 4.84 -7.95 18.41
C SER A 143 5.37 -9.24 17.78
N GLY A 144 6.17 -9.96 18.56
CA GLY A 144 6.76 -11.25 18.18
C GLY A 144 8.14 -11.17 17.55
N ASP A 145 8.70 -12.34 17.25
CA ASP A 145 10.12 -12.51 16.92
C ASP A 145 10.37 -12.69 15.42
N SER A 146 9.39 -12.32 14.59
CA SER A 146 9.41 -12.63 13.16
C SER A 146 10.36 -11.75 12.34
N MET A 147 10.83 -10.63 12.90
CA MET A 147 11.68 -9.66 12.22
C MET A 147 12.94 -9.33 13.03
N LEU A 148 13.68 -10.34 13.48
CA LEU A 148 14.98 -10.13 14.12
C LEU A 148 15.94 -9.37 13.18
N PRO A 149 16.71 -8.38 13.68
CA PRO A 149 17.00 -8.09 15.09
C PRO A 149 16.02 -7.14 15.80
N LEU A 150 14.89 -6.77 15.18
CA LEU A 150 13.91 -5.90 15.85
C LEU A 150 13.20 -6.67 16.96
N ALA A 151 13.27 -6.16 18.17
CA ALA A 151 12.62 -6.75 19.33
C ALA A 151 11.12 -6.46 19.32
N SER A 152 10.34 -7.37 19.92
CA SER A 152 8.92 -7.11 20.22
C SER A 152 8.75 -5.82 21.04
N GLY A 153 7.73 -5.04 20.72
CA GLY A 153 7.51 -3.70 21.30
C GLY A 153 8.24 -2.56 20.58
N THR A 154 8.97 -2.86 19.49
CA THR A 154 9.49 -1.82 18.59
C THR A 154 8.32 -1.14 17.88
N VAL A 155 8.36 0.18 17.77
CA VAL A 155 7.39 0.96 17.00
C VAL A 155 7.97 1.24 15.62
N ILE A 156 7.26 0.87 14.56
CA ILE A 156 7.65 1.14 13.18
C ILE A 156 6.84 2.30 12.65
N VAL A 157 7.49 3.34 12.15
CA VAL A 157 6.85 4.48 11.48
C VAL A 157 6.82 4.21 9.99
N GLY A 158 5.62 4.02 9.46
CA GLY A 158 5.35 3.77 8.06
C GLY A 158 4.76 4.98 7.34
N ARG A 159 5.06 5.12 6.05
CA ARG A 159 4.42 6.08 5.14
C ARG A 159 3.33 5.38 4.33
N PHE A 160 2.15 5.97 4.23
CA PHE A 160 1.04 5.40 3.47
C PHE A 160 1.41 5.24 1.98
N ILE A 161 1.05 4.08 1.41
CA ILE A 161 1.22 3.79 -0.02
C ILE A 161 -0.17 3.75 -0.68
N GLU A 162 -0.44 4.76 -1.50
CA GLU A 162 -1.67 4.86 -2.30
C GLU A 162 -1.63 3.88 -3.48
N ASP A 163 -0.58 3.93 -4.30
CA ASP A 163 -0.40 3.04 -5.45
C ASP A 163 0.55 1.88 -5.13
N TRP A 164 -0.04 0.73 -4.84
CA TRP A 164 0.67 -0.51 -4.51
C TRP A 164 1.47 -1.05 -5.69
N SER A 165 1.18 -0.64 -6.92
CA SER A 165 1.90 -1.10 -8.12
C SER A 165 3.30 -0.49 -8.24
N THR A 166 3.58 0.59 -7.50
CA THR A 166 4.89 1.26 -7.46
C THR A 166 5.83 0.68 -6.41
N LEU A 167 5.32 -0.21 -5.55
CA LEU A 167 6.09 -0.80 -4.46
C LEU A 167 7.21 -1.69 -5.00
N LYS A 168 8.45 -1.38 -4.59
CA LYS A 168 9.64 -2.15 -4.97
C LYS A 168 9.74 -3.44 -4.15
N ASP A 169 10.23 -4.49 -4.80
CA ASP A 169 10.45 -5.78 -4.15
C ASP A 169 11.47 -5.71 -3.01
N GLY A 170 11.18 -6.45 -1.94
CA GLY A 170 12.02 -6.52 -0.74
C GLY A 170 11.88 -5.31 0.20
N THR A 171 10.99 -4.37 -0.11
CA THR A 171 10.74 -3.19 0.73
C THR A 171 10.06 -3.62 2.03
N PRO A 172 10.58 -3.20 3.20
CA PRO A 172 9.95 -3.48 4.48
C PRO A 172 8.67 -2.64 4.61
N CYS A 173 7.54 -3.32 4.79
CA CYS A 173 6.25 -2.67 4.92
C CYS A 173 5.45 -3.24 6.09
N ILE A 174 4.56 -2.41 6.61
CA ILE A 174 3.49 -2.82 7.52
C ILE A 174 2.28 -3.07 6.63
N ILE A 175 1.70 -4.27 6.75
CA ILE A 175 0.54 -4.69 5.99
C ILE A 175 -0.61 -4.84 6.98
N VAL A 176 -1.70 -4.14 6.71
CA VAL A 176 -2.95 -4.25 7.46
C VAL A 176 -3.89 -5.08 6.61
N SER A 177 -4.28 -6.25 7.12
CA SER A 177 -5.16 -7.19 6.41
C SER A 177 -6.31 -7.66 7.29
N GLY A 178 -7.44 -7.98 6.67
CA GLY A 178 -8.61 -8.46 7.41
C GLY A 178 -8.38 -9.80 8.11
N LYS A 179 -7.58 -10.70 7.53
CA LYS A 179 -7.34 -12.05 8.07
C LYS A 179 -6.11 -12.15 8.97
N GLU A 180 -4.98 -11.58 8.57
CA GLU A 180 -3.71 -11.68 9.32
C GLU A 180 -3.54 -10.55 10.33
N GLY A 181 -4.36 -9.51 10.24
CA GLY A 181 -4.24 -8.31 11.04
C GLY A 181 -3.08 -7.41 10.60
N VAL A 182 -2.42 -6.77 11.57
CA VAL A 182 -1.28 -5.87 11.35
C VAL A 182 0.02 -6.65 11.44
N VAL A 183 0.73 -6.78 10.33
CA VAL A 183 2.00 -7.53 10.24
C VAL A 183 3.09 -6.67 9.62
N PHE A 184 4.35 -6.88 10.05
CA PHE A 184 5.52 -6.22 9.47
C PHE A 184 6.38 -7.24 8.73
N LYS A 185 6.55 -7.06 7.41
CA LYS A 185 7.21 -8.01 6.49
C LYS A 185 7.91 -7.30 5.35
N ARG A 186 8.82 -7.97 4.66
CA ARG A 186 9.28 -7.56 3.33
C ARG A 186 8.26 -7.96 2.28
N VAL A 187 7.86 -7.00 1.45
CA VAL A 187 6.86 -7.23 0.39
C VAL A 187 7.54 -7.42 -0.94
N TYR A 188 7.12 -8.46 -1.67
CA TYR A 188 7.42 -8.70 -3.06
C TYR A 188 6.13 -8.56 -3.87
N ASN A 189 6.13 -7.64 -4.81
CA ASN A 189 4.96 -7.13 -5.49
C ASN A 189 4.61 -8.01 -6.70
N LYS A 190 3.52 -8.77 -6.60
CA LYS A 190 2.96 -9.55 -7.72
C LYS A 190 1.56 -9.07 -8.12
N VAL A 191 1.22 -7.83 -7.81
CA VAL A 191 -0.13 -7.27 -8.03
C VAL A 191 -0.52 -7.35 -9.51
N LYS A 192 0.38 -6.97 -10.43
CA LYS A 192 0.11 -6.95 -11.89
C LYS A 192 0.01 -8.34 -12.53
N GLU A 193 0.69 -9.34 -11.96
CA GLU A 193 0.79 -10.67 -12.55
C GLU A 193 -0.25 -11.65 -11.98
N ALA A 194 -0.47 -11.58 -10.67
CA ALA A 194 -1.23 -12.60 -9.94
C ALA A 194 -2.17 -12.00 -8.88
N ALA A 195 -2.36 -10.68 -8.84
CA ALA A 195 -3.19 -9.99 -7.84
C ALA A 195 -2.85 -10.38 -6.38
N THR A 196 -1.57 -10.65 -6.10
CA THR A 196 -1.07 -11.10 -4.80
C THR A 196 0.18 -10.31 -4.37
N LEU A 197 0.42 -10.29 -3.07
CA LEU A 197 1.65 -9.82 -2.44
C LEU A 197 2.34 -11.00 -1.77
N ARG A 198 3.61 -11.21 -2.07
CA ARG A 198 4.40 -12.24 -1.39
C ARG A 198 5.13 -11.62 -0.21
N LEU A 199 4.85 -12.12 0.98
CA LEU A 199 5.37 -11.60 2.25
C LEU A 199 6.53 -12.47 2.74
N HIS A 200 7.65 -11.82 3.04
CA HIS A 200 8.87 -12.44 3.55
C HIS A 200 9.18 -11.91 4.95
N SER A 201 9.61 -12.80 5.84
CA SER A 201 10.09 -12.43 7.17
C SER A 201 11.60 -12.36 7.17
N ASP A 202 12.18 -11.44 7.94
CA ASP A 202 13.64 -11.35 8.12
C ASP A 202 14.18 -12.46 9.03
N ASN A 203 13.30 -13.08 9.84
CA ASN A 203 13.62 -14.30 10.57
C ASN A 203 13.49 -15.54 9.67
N PRO A 204 14.58 -16.31 9.40
CA PRO A 204 14.57 -17.49 8.53
C PRO A 204 13.66 -18.63 8.99
N LEU A 205 13.22 -18.64 10.26
CA LEU A 205 12.30 -19.66 10.79
C LEU A 205 10.88 -19.52 10.21
N TYR A 206 10.54 -18.37 9.63
CA TYR A 206 9.22 -18.11 9.09
C TYR A 206 9.24 -18.26 7.56
N SER A 207 8.44 -19.21 7.06
CA SER A 207 8.30 -19.43 5.63
C SER A 207 7.55 -18.26 4.96
N PRO A 208 7.96 -17.84 3.75
CA PRO A 208 7.22 -16.85 2.99
C PRO A 208 5.83 -17.36 2.59
N TYR A 209 4.87 -16.45 2.53
CA TYR A 209 3.49 -16.76 2.12
C TYR A 209 2.94 -15.68 1.19
N GLU A 210 1.87 -15.99 0.46
CA GLU A 210 1.21 -15.08 -0.46
C GLU A 210 -0.12 -14.58 0.13
N LEU A 211 -0.36 -13.29 0.00
CA LEU A 211 -1.57 -12.61 0.48
C LEU A 211 -2.30 -11.99 -0.73
N PRO A 212 -3.57 -12.34 -0.97
CA PRO A 212 -4.38 -11.71 -2.01
C PRO A 212 -4.58 -10.22 -1.75
N VAL A 213 -4.51 -9.40 -2.80
CA VAL A 213 -4.69 -7.94 -2.74
C VAL A 213 -6.06 -7.55 -2.17
N ASP A 214 -7.09 -8.38 -2.39
CA ASP A 214 -8.44 -8.17 -1.89
C ASP A 214 -8.55 -8.23 -0.35
N ASP A 215 -7.62 -8.92 0.31
CA ASP A 215 -7.58 -9.06 1.77
C ASP A 215 -6.79 -7.92 2.45
N VAL A 216 -6.02 -7.17 1.67
CA VAL A 216 -5.21 -6.07 2.14
C VAL A 216 -6.08 -4.81 2.25
N VAL A 217 -6.03 -4.20 3.43
CA VAL A 217 -6.70 -2.93 3.72
C VAL A 217 -5.73 -1.79 3.45
N GLU A 218 -4.52 -1.84 4.03
CA GLU A 218 -3.52 -0.77 3.93
C GLU A 218 -2.11 -1.34 3.82
N ILE A 219 -1.23 -0.57 3.17
CA ILE A 219 0.21 -0.85 3.12
C ILE A 219 0.96 0.42 3.50
N TRP A 220 1.90 0.28 4.44
CA TRP A 220 2.73 1.38 4.91
C TRP A 220 4.21 1.05 4.70
N GLU A 221 4.92 1.85 3.91
CA GLU A 221 6.36 1.72 3.68
C GLU A 221 7.13 2.13 4.94
N ALA A 222 7.91 1.23 5.55
CA ALA A 222 8.66 1.57 6.75
C ALA A 222 9.76 2.60 6.44
N LYS A 223 9.74 3.73 7.17
CA LYS A 223 10.75 4.80 7.04
C LYS A 223 11.67 4.89 8.26
N SER A 224 11.16 4.53 9.43
CA SER A 224 11.86 4.64 10.71
C SER A 224 11.35 3.58 11.68
N TYR A 225 12.17 3.24 12.67
CA TYR A 225 11.76 2.44 13.82
C TYR A 225 12.24 3.11 15.11
N ILE A 226 11.47 2.93 16.17
CA ILE A 226 11.74 3.44 17.51
C ILE A 226 11.74 2.22 18.44
N SER A 227 12.91 1.91 19.00
CA SER A 227 13.05 0.83 19.98
C SER A 227 13.17 1.41 21.37
N SER A 228 12.36 0.89 22.30
CA SER A 228 12.54 1.15 23.74
C SER A 228 13.56 0.20 24.37
N THR A 229 13.92 -0.87 23.65
CA THR A 229 14.94 -1.83 24.05
C THR A 229 16.27 -1.39 23.46
N PHE A 230 17.22 -1.08 24.32
CA PHE A 230 18.57 -0.73 23.88
C PHE A 230 19.30 -2.02 23.47
N PRO A 231 20.05 -2.00 22.34
CA PRO A 231 20.86 -3.13 21.98
C PRO A 231 21.88 -3.39 23.09
N ILE A 232 21.80 -4.56 23.71
CA ILE A 232 22.88 -5.06 24.56
C ILE A 232 24.00 -5.35 23.57
N ALA A 233 25.17 -4.74 23.75
CA ALA A 233 26.32 -4.99 22.89
C ALA A 233 26.70 -6.47 23.00
N ASP A 234 26.16 -7.30 22.10
CA ASP A 234 26.59 -8.68 21.98
C ASP A 234 28.05 -8.66 21.56
N ILE A 235 28.83 -9.47 22.27
CA ILE A 235 30.24 -9.73 22.00
C ILE A 235 30.39 -9.93 20.48
N SER A 236 31.11 -9.00 19.84
CA SER A 236 31.15 -8.87 18.39
C SER A 236 31.40 -10.20 17.69
N LEU A 237 30.80 -10.38 16.52
CA LEU A 237 31.09 -11.48 15.60
C LEU A 237 32.61 -11.66 15.36
N ASP A 238 33.39 -10.60 15.52
CA ASP A 238 34.86 -10.63 15.48
C ASP A 238 35.48 -11.45 16.63
N LYS A 239 34.90 -11.39 17.84
CA LYS A 239 35.36 -12.18 18.99
C LYS A 239 35.01 -13.67 18.82
N LEU A 240 33.85 -13.97 18.25
CA LEU A 240 33.49 -15.36 17.89
C LEU A 240 34.38 -15.89 16.76
N SER A 241 34.64 -15.07 15.73
CA SER A 241 35.51 -15.45 14.62
C SER A 241 36.95 -15.72 15.08
N SER A 242 37.46 -14.91 16.00
CA SER A 242 38.79 -15.14 16.60
C SER A 242 38.83 -16.39 17.48
N ILE A 243 37.80 -16.64 18.30
CA ILE A 243 37.70 -17.89 19.09
C ILE A 243 37.68 -19.13 18.18
N VAL A 244 36.94 -19.09 17.06
CA VAL A 244 36.87 -20.20 16.09
C VAL A 244 38.21 -20.40 15.38
N LEU A 245 38.88 -19.32 14.97
CA LEU A 245 40.22 -19.38 14.37
C LEU A 245 41.28 -19.94 15.33
N ASP A 246 41.19 -19.59 16.61
CA ASP A 246 42.10 -20.10 17.63
C ASP A 246 41.85 -21.59 17.90
N LEU A 247 40.59 -22.03 17.98
CA LEU A 247 40.24 -23.45 18.07
C LEU A 247 40.72 -24.25 16.85
N GLN A 248 40.61 -23.70 15.63
CA GLN A 248 41.14 -24.35 14.42
C GLN A 248 42.67 -24.50 14.49
N LYS A 249 43.39 -23.48 14.99
CA LYS A 249 44.85 -23.55 15.19
C LYS A 249 45.23 -24.61 16.22
N GLU A 250 44.49 -24.74 17.32
CA GLU A 250 44.74 -25.77 18.32
C GLU A 250 44.49 -27.18 17.79
N MET A 251 43.41 -27.40 17.04
CA MET A 251 43.14 -28.69 16.39
C MET A 251 44.25 -29.07 15.39
N LEU A 252 44.80 -28.11 14.65
CA LEU A 252 45.92 -28.35 13.73
C LEU A 252 47.23 -28.68 14.46
N LYS A 253 47.44 -28.16 15.67
CA LYS A 253 48.59 -28.52 16.51
C LYS A 253 48.45 -29.93 17.07
N LEU A 254 47.26 -30.31 17.52
CA LEU A 254 46.94 -31.65 18.01
C LEU A 254 47.06 -32.73 16.93
N LYS A 255 46.77 -32.41 15.66
CA LYS A 255 46.88 -33.35 14.54
C LYS A 255 48.32 -33.57 14.06
N LYS A 256 49.27 -32.78 14.55
CA LYS A 256 50.71 -32.87 14.23
C LYS A 256 51.55 -33.45 15.37
N ALA A 257 50.94 -33.72 16.53
CA ALA A 257 51.52 -34.46 17.64
C ALA A 257 51.06 -35.93 17.57
#